data_AF-F9FIV9-F1
#
_entry.id   AF-F9FIV9-F1
#
_cell.length_a   1.000
_cell.length_b   1.000
_cell.length_c   1.000
_cell.angle_alpha   90.00
_cell.angle_beta   90.00
_cell.angle_gamma   90.00
#
_symmetry.space_group_name_H-M   'P 1'
#
loop_
_entity.id
_entity.type
_entity.pdbx_description
1 polymer ?
#
loop_
_entity_poly.entity_id
_entity_poly.type
_entity_poly.pdbx_seq_one_letter_code
_entity_poly.pdbx_strand_id
1 'polypeptide(L)'
;SSLAFLAIAIGEVLNILPRIYDAHIYKKYRRTHRRILPESKITSFAIAAPSLAIGLWLFAWTIPPRVTHVPWPVSMIGLVMIGFSLNDFSYVLFGYATDSYGEYAASAVSAISLTRTLTAAVFPLFTHQMYTGLGSNVATSILAAAASLFAFTPFLFLRYGQKLRHRSKFAADDEQALELENLHMKDKD
;
A
#
# COMPACT_ATOMS: atom_id res chain seq x y z
N SER A 1 -6.50 12.64 -23.31
CA SER A 1 -5.57 12.26 -22.23
C SER A 1 -6.01 12.66 -20.81
N SER A 2 -7.08 13.44 -20.61
CA SER A 2 -7.56 13.86 -19.28
C SER A 2 -8.38 12.82 -18.51
N LEU A 3 -9.07 11.90 -19.21
CA LEU A 3 -9.90 10.86 -18.58
C LEU A 3 -9.10 9.90 -17.67
N ALA A 4 -7.87 9.56 -18.06
CA ALA A 4 -7.00 8.70 -17.26
C ALA A 4 -6.64 9.35 -15.90
N PHE A 5 -6.37 10.66 -15.91
CA PHE A 5 -6.11 11.41 -14.67
C PHE A 5 -7.35 11.48 -13.79
N LEU A 6 -8.54 11.63 -14.38
CA LEU A 6 -9.80 11.61 -13.63
C LEU A 6 -10.05 10.25 -12.96
N ALA A 7 -9.80 9.15 -13.67
CA ALA A 7 -9.94 7.80 -13.11
C ALA A 7 -9.01 7.57 -11.91
N ILE A 8 -7.75 8.01 -12.01
CA ILE A 8 -6.81 7.93 -10.89
C ILE A 8 -7.29 8.80 -9.73
N ALA A 9 -7.72 10.05 -9.98
CA ALA A 9 -8.24 10.94 -8.95
C ALA A 9 -9.47 10.36 -8.23
N ILE A 10 -10.36 9.67 -8.94
CA ILE A 10 -11.49 8.94 -8.34
C ILE A 10 -10.98 7.81 -7.43
N GLY A 11 -9.98 7.05 -7.87
CA GLY A 11 -9.34 6.01 -7.05
C GLY A 11 -8.72 6.55 -5.76
N GLU A 12 -8.07 7.70 -5.83
CA GLU A 12 -7.51 8.41 -4.68
C GLU A 12 -8.62 8.84 -3.69
N VAL A 13 -9.74 9.37 -4.19
CA VAL A 13 -10.89 9.75 -3.34
C VAL A 13 -11.54 8.53 -2.69
N LEU A 14 -11.60 7.39 -3.38
CA LEU A 14 -12.13 6.14 -2.83
C LEU A 14 -11.30 5.60 -1.66
N ASN A 15 -10.03 6.00 -1.53
CA ASN A 15 -9.19 5.65 -0.37
C ASN A 15 -9.74 6.20 0.96
N ILE A 16 -10.61 7.21 0.92
CA ILE A 16 -11.26 7.74 2.13
C ILE A 16 -12.08 6.65 2.86
N LEU A 17 -12.65 5.68 2.14
CA LEU A 17 -13.50 4.62 2.72
C LEU A 17 -12.75 3.70 3.70
N PRO A 18 -11.65 3.01 3.32
CA PRO A 18 -10.88 2.19 4.26
C PRO A 18 -10.31 3.04 5.42
N ARG A 19 -10.01 4.31 5.17
CA ARG A 19 -9.50 5.21 6.20
C ARG A 19 -10.55 5.61 7.24
N ILE A 20 -11.80 5.79 6.83
CA ILE A 20 -12.93 5.95 7.76
C ILE A 20 -13.14 4.67 8.58
N TYR A 21 -12.99 3.49 7.94
CA TYR A 21 -13.08 2.20 8.62
C TYR A 21 -11.99 2.05 9.68
N ASP A 22 -10.73 2.36 9.34
CA ASP A 22 -9.60 2.36 10.27
C ASP A 22 -9.80 3.36 11.42
N ALA A 23 -10.32 4.55 11.14
CA ALA A 23 -10.66 5.54 12.17
C ALA A 23 -11.78 5.04 13.10
N HIS A 24 -12.77 4.31 12.57
CA HIS A 24 -13.82 3.69 13.36
C HIS A 24 -13.28 2.58 14.25
N ILE A 25 -12.40 1.73 13.72
CA ILE A 25 -11.68 0.70 14.46
C ILE A 25 -10.89 1.36 15.59
N TYR A 26 -10.14 2.42 15.30
CA TYR A 26 -9.33 3.15 16.28
C TYR A 26 -10.17 3.70 17.43
N LYS A 27 -11.32 4.31 17.11
CA LYS A 27 -12.27 4.83 18.10
C LYS A 27 -12.87 3.72 18.96
N LYS A 28 -13.08 2.52 18.40
CA LYS A 28 -13.55 1.34 19.12
C LYS A 28 -12.48 0.80 20.09
N TYR A 29 -11.22 0.70 19.66
CA TYR A 29 -10.12 0.24 20.52
C TYR A 29 -9.75 1.24 21.62
N ARG A 30 -9.85 2.56 21.36
CA ARG A 30 -9.70 3.58 22.42
C ARG A 30 -10.74 3.45 23.54
N ARG A 31 -11.95 2.96 23.24
CA ARG A 31 -12.97 2.68 24.26
C ARG A 31 -12.66 1.42 25.08
N THR A 32 -11.77 0.56 24.60
CA THR A 32 -11.36 -0.69 25.27
C THR A 32 -9.99 -0.55 25.94
N HIS A 33 -9.42 0.66 26.03
CA HIS A 33 -8.12 0.96 26.65
C HIS A 33 -6.97 0.04 26.18
N ARG A 34 -7.01 -0.38 24.90
CA ARG A 34 -5.94 -1.16 24.27
C ARG A 34 -5.29 -0.34 23.17
N ARG A 35 -3.97 -0.14 23.25
CA ARG A 35 -3.22 0.51 22.17
C ARG A 35 -3.19 -0.41 20.93
N ILE A 36 -3.47 0.15 19.76
CA ILE A 36 -3.56 -0.58 18.49
C ILE A 36 -2.20 -1.13 18.08
N LEU A 37 -2.15 -2.41 17.72
CA LEU A 37 -0.96 -2.98 17.10
C LEU A 37 -0.74 -2.36 15.71
N PRO A 38 0.50 -2.00 15.36
CA PRO A 38 0.88 -1.56 14.01
C PRO A 38 0.48 -2.55 12.91
N GLU A 39 0.31 -3.82 13.26
CA GLU A 39 -0.13 -4.91 12.37
C GLU A 39 -1.53 -4.69 11.78
N SER A 40 -2.39 -3.92 12.45
CA SER A 40 -3.72 -3.55 11.92
C SER A 40 -3.59 -2.76 10.62
N LYS A 41 -2.56 -1.90 10.49
CA LYS A 41 -2.31 -1.12 9.26
C LYS A 41 -1.79 -1.98 8.11
N ILE A 42 -1.05 -3.05 8.42
CA ILE A 42 -0.55 -4.02 7.43
C ILE A 42 -1.71 -4.81 6.79
N THR A 43 -2.85 -4.91 7.49
CA THR A 43 -4.04 -5.59 6.95
C THR A 43 -4.64 -4.82 5.78
N SER A 44 -4.73 -3.49 5.84
CA SER A 44 -5.16 -2.65 4.71
C SER A 44 -4.22 -2.78 3.51
N PHE A 45 -2.91 -2.82 3.77
CA PHE A 45 -1.88 -3.05 2.75
C PHE A 45 -2.05 -4.41 2.04
N ALA A 46 -2.44 -5.45 2.77
CA ALA A 46 -2.68 -6.77 2.19
C ALA A 46 -3.92 -6.84 1.29
N ILE A 47 -4.86 -5.90 1.42
CA ILE A 47 -6.02 -5.76 0.51
C ILE A 47 -5.64 -4.88 -0.69
N ALA A 48 -4.86 -3.82 -0.46
CA ALA A 48 -4.40 -2.93 -1.53
C ALA A 48 -3.48 -3.65 -2.53
N ALA A 49 -2.65 -4.59 -2.08
CA ALA A 49 -1.70 -5.27 -2.96
C ALA A 49 -2.31 -6.16 -4.07
N PRO A 50 -3.28 -7.05 -3.78
CA PRO A 50 -3.99 -7.78 -4.83
C PRO A 50 -4.84 -6.84 -5.71
N SER A 51 -5.38 -5.75 -5.14
CA SER A 51 -6.09 -4.72 -5.92
C SER A 51 -5.19 -4.08 -6.99
N LEU A 52 -3.95 -3.74 -6.62
CA LEU A 52 -2.95 -3.23 -7.56
C LEU A 52 -2.66 -4.24 -8.69
N ALA A 53 -2.41 -5.50 -8.33
CA ALA A 53 -2.13 -6.54 -9.31
C ALA A 53 -3.31 -6.73 -10.29
N ILE A 54 -4.54 -6.82 -9.79
CA ILE A 54 -5.75 -6.95 -10.62
C ILE A 54 -5.90 -5.72 -11.52
N GLY A 55 -5.69 -4.51 -11.00
CA GLY A 55 -5.74 -3.27 -11.76
C GLY A 55 -4.74 -3.23 -12.92
N LEU A 56 -3.50 -3.69 -12.69
CA LEU A 56 -2.47 -3.80 -13.73
C LEU A 56 -2.79 -4.88 -14.77
N TRP A 57 -3.33 -6.03 -14.37
CA TRP A 57 -3.76 -7.08 -15.29
C TRP A 57 -4.91 -6.62 -16.19
N LEU A 58 -5.92 -5.97 -15.60
CA LEU A 58 -7.00 -5.34 -16.35
C LEU A 58 -6.46 -4.29 -17.32
N PHE A 59 -5.51 -3.46 -16.87
CA PHE A 59 -4.91 -2.47 -17.75
C PHE A 59 -4.12 -3.10 -18.90
N ALA A 60 -3.28 -4.11 -18.63
CA ALA A 60 -2.49 -4.81 -19.65
C ALA A 60 -3.37 -5.38 -20.78
N TRP A 61 -4.52 -5.96 -20.44
CA TRP A 61 -5.44 -6.59 -21.38
C TRP A 61 -6.41 -5.63 -22.06
N THR A 62 -6.38 -4.34 -21.71
CA THR A 62 -7.24 -3.31 -22.32
C THR A 62 -6.47 -2.33 -23.23
N ILE A 63 -5.16 -2.51 -23.43
CA ILE A 63 -4.33 -1.64 -24.28
C ILE A 63 -4.53 -1.98 -25.79
N PRO A 64 -4.96 -1.02 -26.64
CA PRO A 64 -5.01 -1.18 -28.11
C PRO A 64 -3.59 -1.41 -28.67
N PRO A 65 -3.36 -2.27 -29.70
CA PRO A 65 -4.28 -2.62 -30.79
C PRO A 65 -4.77 -4.07 -30.82
N ARG A 66 -4.41 -4.91 -29.82
CA ARG A 66 -4.78 -6.34 -29.83
C ARG A 66 -6.25 -6.62 -29.46
N VAL A 67 -6.92 -5.69 -28.80
CA VAL A 67 -8.30 -5.89 -28.33
C VAL A 67 -9.19 -4.74 -28.78
N THR A 68 -9.76 -4.90 -29.98
CA THR A 68 -10.59 -3.88 -30.67
C THR A 68 -12.00 -3.73 -30.05
N HIS A 69 -12.43 -4.68 -29.21
CA HIS A 69 -13.79 -4.76 -28.65
C HIS A 69 -13.87 -4.61 -27.13
N VAL A 70 -12.89 -3.99 -26.48
CA VAL A 70 -12.95 -3.77 -25.02
C VAL A 70 -13.60 -2.43 -24.71
N PRO A 71 -14.62 -2.38 -23.83
CA PRO A 71 -15.21 -1.13 -23.39
C PRO A 71 -14.16 -0.27 -22.70
N TRP A 72 -14.01 0.98 -23.14
CA TRP A 72 -13.20 2.02 -22.46
C TRP A 72 -13.37 2.04 -20.91
N PRO A 73 -14.58 1.84 -20.35
CA PRO A 73 -14.77 1.80 -18.89
C PRO A 73 -13.90 0.78 -18.15
N VAL A 74 -13.54 -0.34 -18.78
CA VAL A 74 -12.74 -1.40 -18.14
C VAL A 74 -11.32 -0.92 -17.85
N SER A 75 -10.69 -0.18 -18.78
CA SER A 75 -9.39 0.46 -18.52
C SER A 75 -9.46 1.49 -17.42
N MET A 76 -10.58 2.23 -17.34
CA MET A 76 -10.76 3.24 -16.28
C MET A 76 -10.88 2.60 -14.91
N ILE A 77 -11.62 1.48 -14.80
CA ILE A 77 -11.73 0.71 -13.55
C ILE A 77 -10.35 0.21 -13.11
N GLY A 78 -9.54 -0.31 -14.03
CA GLY A 78 -8.15 -0.68 -13.74
C GLY A 78 -7.31 0.48 -13.19
N LEU A 79 -7.43 1.67 -13.80
CA LEU A 79 -6.75 2.88 -13.32
C LEU A 79 -7.22 3.34 -11.94
N VAL A 80 -8.53 3.25 -11.65
CA VAL A 80 -9.10 3.55 -10.34
C VAL A 80 -8.49 2.63 -9.28
N MET A 81 -8.39 1.33 -9.55
CA MET A 81 -7.80 0.35 -8.62
C MET A 81 -6.30 0.60 -8.39
N ILE A 82 -5.57 0.96 -9.44
CA ILE A 82 -4.14 1.32 -9.34
C ILE A 82 -3.97 2.57 -8.47
N GLY A 83 -4.74 3.63 -8.73
CA GLY A 83 -4.69 4.87 -7.93
C GLY A 83 -5.00 4.63 -6.46
N PHE A 84 -6.09 3.92 -6.17
CA PHE A 84 -6.46 3.52 -4.82
C PHE A 84 -5.31 2.83 -4.06
N SER A 85 -4.68 1.85 -4.72
CA SER A 85 -3.65 1.01 -4.09
C SER A 85 -2.34 1.77 -3.86
N LEU A 86 -1.95 2.65 -4.79
CA LEU A 86 -0.76 3.49 -4.65
C LEU A 86 -0.89 4.49 -3.49
N ASN A 87 -2.07 5.07 -3.31
CA ASN A 87 -2.32 5.94 -2.16
C ASN A 87 -2.25 5.16 -0.85
N ASP A 88 -2.93 4.01 -0.80
CA ASP A 88 -3.00 3.18 0.41
C ASP A 88 -1.61 2.73 0.87
N PHE A 89 -0.78 2.27 -0.05
CA PHE A 89 0.61 1.91 0.21
C PHE A 89 1.42 3.05 0.83
N SER A 90 1.23 4.25 0.30
CA SER A 90 1.91 5.44 0.82
C SER A 90 1.47 5.73 2.24
N TYR A 91 0.17 5.67 2.49
CA TYR A 91 -0.40 5.96 3.79
C TYR A 91 0.02 4.95 4.85
N VAL A 92 -0.06 3.65 4.53
CA VAL A 92 0.35 2.59 5.45
C VAL A 92 1.84 2.68 5.74
N LEU A 93 2.69 2.92 4.73
CA LEU A 93 4.13 2.96 4.92
C LEU A 93 4.57 4.16 5.78
N PHE A 94 3.99 5.35 5.56
CA PHE A 94 4.24 6.51 6.41
C PHE A 94 3.68 6.33 7.81
N GLY A 95 2.47 5.77 7.94
CA GLY A 95 1.87 5.46 9.23
C GLY A 95 2.70 4.46 10.03
N TYR A 96 3.14 3.39 9.40
CA TYR A 96 3.99 2.37 10.01
C TYR A 96 5.37 2.91 10.40
N ALA A 97 5.99 3.73 9.53
CA ALA A 97 7.27 4.36 9.84
C ALA A 97 7.16 5.34 11.02
N THR A 98 6.08 6.11 11.09
CA THR A 98 5.84 7.02 12.21
C THR A 98 5.63 6.27 13.52
N ASP A 99 4.82 5.21 13.47
CA ASP A 99 4.50 4.42 14.67
C ASP A 99 5.70 3.59 15.15
N SER A 100 6.56 3.11 14.24
CA SER A 100 7.68 2.22 14.59
C SER A 100 8.97 2.96 14.95
N TYR A 101 9.19 4.18 14.45
CA TYR A 101 10.46 4.89 14.63
C TYR A 101 10.41 6.07 15.62
N GLY A 102 9.25 6.38 16.20
CA GLY A 102 9.12 7.36 17.30
C GLY A 102 9.86 8.67 17.03
N GLU A 103 10.95 8.92 17.76
CA GLU A 103 11.79 10.13 17.64
C GLU A 103 12.48 10.28 16.27
N TYR A 104 12.79 9.16 15.60
CA TYR A 104 13.38 9.14 14.26
C TYR A 104 12.34 9.05 13.13
N ALA A 105 11.04 9.18 13.44
CA ALA A 105 9.95 9.10 12.47
C ALA A 105 10.12 10.06 11.30
N ALA A 106 10.49 11.33 11.57
CA ALA A 106 10.65 12.34 10.52
C ALA A 106 11.73 11.94 9.50
N SER A 107 12.88 11.44 9.98
CA SER A 107 13.98 10.98 9.12
C SER A 107 13.58 9.76 8.29
N ALA A 108 12.89 8.79 8.92
CA ALA A 108 12.41 7.58 8.24
C ALA A 108 11.41 7.92 7.12
N VAL A 109 10.45 8.81 7.38
CA VAL A 109 9.47 9.28 6.39
C VAL A 109 10.13 10.02 5.23
N SER A 110 11.14 10.86 5.51
CA SER A 110 11.95 11.50 4.47
C SER A 110 12.72 10.47 3.63
N ALA A 111 13.37 9.48 4.25
CA ALA A 111 14.09 8.42 3.54
C ALA A 111 13.18 7.60 2.61
N ILE A 112 11.97 7.25 3.08
CA ILE A 112 10.95 6.58 2.27
C ILE A 112 10.56 7.45 1.07
N SER A 113 10.31 8.74 1.31
CA SER A 113 9.93 9.69 0.26
C SER A 113 11.03 9.86 -0.78
N LEU A 114 12.30 9.98 -0.34
CA LEU A 114 13.47 10.08 -1.21
C LEU A 114 13.65 8.81 -2.06
N THR A 115 13.53 7.63 -1.47
CA THR A 115 13.64 6.36 -2.19
C THR A 115 12.57 6.27 -3.29
N ARG A 116 11.34 6.70 -2.97
CA ARG A 116 10.24 6.72 -3.93
C ARG A 116 10.49 7.70 -5.08
N THR A 117 10.92 8.93 -4.78
CA THR A 117 11.16 9.94 -5.82
C THR A 117 12.35 9.57 -6.69
N LEU A 118 13.41 8.98 -6.12
CA LEU A 118 14.53 8.42 -6.88
C LEU A 118 14.08 7.30 -7.81
N THR A 119 13.28 6.36 -7.31
CA THR A 119 12.72 5.28 -8.14
C THR A 119 11.88 5.85 -9.28
N ALA A 120 11.02 6.84 -9.00
CA ALA A 120 10.21 7.51 -10.01
C ALA A 120 11.04 8.28 -11.05
N ALA A 121 12.20 8.82 -10.66
CA ALA A 121 13.12 9.50 -11.58
C ALA A 121 13.90 8.51 -12.46
N VAL A 122 14.26 7.34 -11.94
CA VAL A 122 15.00 6.30 -12.68
C VAL A 122 14.06 5.51 -13.61
N PHE A 123 12.80 5.32 -13.24
CA PHE A 123 11.84 4.49 -13.97
C PHE A 123 11.72 4.84 -15.47
N PRO A 124 11.58 6.11 -15.89
CA PRO A 124 11.48 6.48 -17.30
C PRO A 124 12.70 6.10 -18.14
N LEU A 125 13.89 6.02 -17.53
CA LEU A 125 15.16 5.79 -18.23
C LEU A 125 15.19 4.44 -18.94
N PHE A 126 14.60 3.41 -18.33
CA PHE A 126 14.46 2.08 -18.94
C PHE A 126 13.05 1.83 -19.49
N THR A 127 12.03 2.52 -18.98
CA THR A 127 10.64 2.34 -19.45
C THR A 127 10.50 2.71 -20.92
N HIS A 128 11.20 3.74 -21.41
CA HIS A 128 11.16 4.10 -22.83
C HIS A 128 11.67 2.96 -23.73
N GLN A 129 12.80 2.32 -23.36
CA GLN A 129 13.33 1.17 -24.09
C GLN A 129 12.42 -0.05 -23.99
N MET A 130 11.83 -0.28 -22.82
CA MET A 130 10.92 -1.40 -22.58
C MET A 130 9.64 -1.30 -23.45
N TYR A 131 9.01 -0.12 -23.50
CA TYR A 131 7.77 0.07 -24.26
C TYR A 131 8.00 0.11 -25.78
N THR A 132 9.13 0.66 -26.23
CA THR A 132 9.49 0.69 -27.67
C THR A 132 9.94 -0.65 -28.21
N GLY A 133 10.63 -1.48 -27.41
CA GLY A 133 11.14 -2.78 -27.84
C GLY A 133 10.14 -3.94 -27.75
N LEU A 134 9.36 -4.02 -26.66
CA LEU A 134 8.46 -5.17 -26.41
C LEU A 134 6.98 -4.87 -26.75
N GLY A 135 6.63 -3.61 -26.95
CA GLY A 135 5.25 -3.16 -27.14
C GLY A 135 4.46 -3.03 -25.83
N SER A 136 3.49 -2.12 -25.82
CA SER A 136 2.80 -1.66 -24.61
C SER A 136 2.08 -2.75 -23.83
N ASN A 137 1.55 -3.77 -24.51
CA ASN A 137 0.80 -4.86 -23.86
C ASN A 137 1.74 -5.81 -23.10
N VAL A 138 2.85 -6.21 -23.71
CA VAL A 138 3.84 -7.11 -23.08
C VAL A 138 4.56 -6.40 -21.94
N ALA A 139 4.96 -5.14 -22.15
CA ALA A 139 5.59 -4.32 -21.12
C ALA A 139 4.70 -4.19 -19.85
N THR A 140 3.40 -3.93 -20.05
CA THR A 140 2.45 -3.81 -18.94
C THR A 140 2.14 -5.16 -18.28
N SER A 141 2.13 -6.26 -19.03
CA SER A 141 1.94 -7.60 -18.48
C SER A 141 3.11 -8.05 -17.60
N ILE A 142 4.34 -7.67 -17.95
CA ILE A 142 5.54 -7.91 -17.11
C ILE A 142 5.41 -7.14 -15.78
N LEU A 143 4.98 -5.88 -15.85
CA LEU A 143 4.72 -5.07 -14.66
C LEU A 143 3.60 -5.68 -13.80
N ALA A 144 2.53 -6.20 -14.42
CA ALA A 144 1.45 -6.88 -13.72
C ALA A 144 1.93 -8.16 -13.03
N ALA A 145 2.76 -8.97 -13.69
CA ALA A 145 3.36 -10.17 -13.12
C ALA A 145 4.27 -9.85 -11.92
N ALA A 146 5.11 -8.81 -12.05
CA ALA A 146 5.93 -8.32 -10.94
C ALA A 146 5.05 -7.84 -9.77
N ALA A 147 3.99 -7.06 -10.05
CA ALA A 147 3.05 -6.60 -9.04
C ALA A 147 2.33 -7.78 -8.34
N SER A 148 1.97 -8.84 -9.07
CA SER A 148 1.41 -10.07 -8.49
C SER A 148 2.38 -10.77 -7.56
N LEU A 149 3.68 -10.82 -7.90
CA LEU A 149 4.72 -11.35 -7.02
C LEU A 149 4.81 -10.52 -5.73
N PHE A 150 4.82 -9.18 -5.86
CA PHE A 150 4.83 -8.27 -4.72
C PHE A 150 3.54 -8.34 -3.90
N ALA A 151 2.40 -8.66 -4.51
CA ALA A 151 1.13 -8.82 -3.81
C ALA A 151 1.11 -10.04 -2.88
N PHE A 152 1.95 -11.03 -3.15
CA PHE A 152 2.12 -12.18 -2.26
C PHE A 152 2.95 -11.84 -1.00
N THR A 153 3.90 -10.92 -1.11
CA THR A 153 4.78 -10.49 -0.01
C THR A 153 4.05 -10.03 1.25
N PRO A 154 3.01 -9.18 1.22
CA PRO A 154 2.31 -8.75 2.43
C PRO A 154 1.52 -9.87 3.08
N PHE A 155 1.01 -10.84 2.32
CA PHE A 155 0.36 -12.02 2.90
C PHE A 155 1.35 -12.89 3.67
N LEU A 156 2.58 -12.99 3.14
CA LEU A 156 3.69 -13.64 3.85
C LEU A 156 4.07 -12.86 5.11
N PHE A 157 4.13 -11.54 5.05
CA PHE A 157 4.40 -10.68 6.20
C PHE A 157 3.29 -10.70 7.25
N LEU A 158 2.02 -10.86 6.89
CA LEU A 158 0.93 -11.04 7.86
C LEU A 158 1.07 -12.37 8.62
N ARG A 159 1.46 -13.45 7.93
CA ARG A 159 1.60 -14.78 8.54
C ARG A 159 2.88 -14.93 9.36
N TYR A 160 3.97 -14.29 8.94
CA TYR A 160 5.28 -14.37 9.60
C TYR A 160 5.65 -13.12 10.41
N GLY A 161 4.83 -12.06 10.39
CA GLY A 161 5.08 -10.79 11.05
C GLY A 161 5.24 -10.93 12.55
N GLN A 162 4.38 -11.72 13.20
CA GLN A 162 4.50 -12.03 14.63
C GLN A 162 5.83 -12.73 14.97
N LYS A 163 6.32 -13.61 14.08
CA LYS A 163 7.60 -14.32 14.26
C LYS A 163 8.81 -13.42 14.04
N LEU A 164 8.69 -12.43 13.14
CA LEU A 164 9.74 -11.41 12.91
C LEU A 164 9.78 -10.38 14.05
N ARG A 165 8.61 -10.04 14.60
CA ARG A 165 8.44 -9.11 15.73
C ARG A 165 9.13 -9.63 17.00
N HIS A 166 9.00 -10.93 17.31
CA HIS A 166 9.72 -11.56 18.43
C HIS A 166 11.25 -11.66 18.25
N ARG A 167 11.78 -11.48 17.03
CA ARG A 167 13.24 -11.55 16.78
C ARG A 167 13.94 -10.20 16.80
N SER A 168 13.22 -9.07 16.78
CA SER A 168 13.83 -7.73 16.78
C SER A 168 13.78 -7.09 18.16
N LYS A 169 14.95 -6.68 18.70
CA LYS A 169 15.06 -5.96 19.98
C LYS A 169 14.20 -4.69 20.04
N PHE A 170 14.00 -4.02 18.90
CA PHE A 170 13.23 -2.76 18.83
C PHE A 170 11.71 -2.98 18.92
N ALA A 171 11.21 -4.12 18.46
CA ALA A 171 9.80 -4.44 18.52
C ALA A 171 9.38 -5.08 19.86
N ALA A 172 10.32 -5.73 20.56
CA ALA A 172 10.14 -6.22 21.92
C ALA A 172 9.98 -5.05 22.93
N ASP A 173 10.70 -3.95 22.72
CA ASP A 173 10.62 -2.74 23.56
C ASP A 173 9.26 -2.03 23.41
N ASP A 174 8.73 -1.93 22.18
CA ASP A 174 7.40 -1.36 21.93
C ASP A 174 6.28 -2.26 22.47
N GLU A 175 6.43 -3.59 22.47
CA GLU A 175 5.49 -4.52 23.10
C GLU A 175 5.47 -4.40 24.63
N GLN A 176 6.63 -4.27 25.28
CA GLN A 176 6.73 -4.03 26.71
C GLN A 176 6.14 -2.66 27.10
N ALA A 177 6.39 -1.63 26.29
CA ALA A 177 5.78 -0.31 26.47
C ALA A 177 4.25 -0.37 26.32
N LEU A 178 3.74 -1.16 25.35
CA LEU A 178 2.31 -1.39 25.14
C LEU A 178 1.66 -2.12 26.33
N GLU A 179 2.30 -3.16 26.87
CA GLU A 179 1.80 -3.88 28.04
C GLU A 179 1.78 -3.01 29.29
N LEU A 180 2.85 -2.25 29.54
CA LEU A 180 2.94 -1.31 30.66
C LEU A 180 1.89 -0.20 30.53
N GLU A 181 1.68 0.37 29.35
CA GLU A 181 0.68 1.41 29.13
C GLU A 181 -0.75 0.87 29.32
N ASN A 182 -1.05 -0.34 28.81
CA ASN A 182 -2.34 -0.98 29.02
C ASN A 182 -2.59 -1.31 30.51
N LEU A 183 -1.55 -1.66 31.27
CA LEU A 183 -1.64 -1.87 32.72
C LEU A 183 -1.91 -0.55 33.46
N HIS A 184 -1.20 0.53 33.14
CA HIS A 184 -1.43 1.85 33.74
C HIS A 184 -2.82 2.43 33.40
N MET A 185 -3.33 2.14 32.21
CA MET A 185 -4.68 2.54 31.80
C MET A 185 -5.77 1.77 32.54
N LYS A 186 -5.47 0.55 33.01
CA LYS A 186 -6.39 -0.30 33.76
C LYS A 186 -6.39 -0.01 35.27
N ASP A 187 -5.30 0.56 35.79
CA ASP A 187 -5.12 0.93 37.21
C ASP A 187 -5.68 2.32 37.56
N LYS A 188 -6.11 3.08 36.54
CA LYS A 188 -6.75 4.40 36.68
C LYS A 188 -8.28 4.36 36.79
N ASP A 189 -8.87 3.18 36.72
CA ASP A 189 -10.30 2.89 36.97
C ASP A 189 -10.49 2.32 38.39
#